data_AF-A0AAP4PXF7-F1
#
_entry.id   AF-A0AAP4PXF7-F1
#
_cell.length_a   1.000
_cell.length_b   1.000
_cell.length_c   1.000
_cell.angle_alpha   90.00
_cell.angle_beta   90.00
_cell.angle_gamma   90.00
#
_symmetry.space_group_name_H-M   'P 1'
#
loop_
_entity.id
_entity.type
_entity.pdbx_description
1 polymer ?
#
loop_
_entity_poly.entity_id
_entity_poly.type
_entity_poly.pdbx_seq_one_letter_code
_entity_poly.pdbx_strand_id
1 'polypeptide(L)' 'MKKELIIFIVILIVLTITMHYKEFINYPLTHIKNFPNSSAYGFGIFHPLVFASIIYIVLSIPRLVIKLFKRKNHEKSN' A
#
# COMPACT_ATOMS: atom_id res chain seq x y z
N MET A 1 -4.33 -1.78 15.32
CA MET A 1 -4.82 -2.61 14.19
C MET A 1 -5.73 -1.83 13.25
N LYS A 2 -6.87 -1.26 13.71
CA LYS A 2 -7.78 -0.46 12.86
C LYS A 2 -7.08 0.64 12.04
N LYS A 3 -6.19 1.41 12.67
CA LYS A 3 -5.40 2.46 12.01
C LYS A 3 -4.54 1.94 10.86
N GLU A 4 -3.80 0.86 11.08
CA GLU A 4 -2.90 0.32 10.04
C GLU A 4 -3.69 -0.30 8.87
N LEU A 5 -4.83 -0.93 9.16
CA LEU A 5 -5.74 -1.40 8.12
C LEU A 5 -6.25 -0.24 7.25
N ILE A 6 -6.65 0.88 7.87
CA ILE A 6 -7.07 2.08 7.13
C ILE A 6 -5.93 2.59 6.24
N ILE A 7 -4.71 2.69 6.76
CA ILE A 7 -3.55 3.14 5.99
C ILE A 7 -3.29 2.22 4.80
N PHE A 8 -3.36 0.90 5.01
CA PHE A 8 -3.17 -0.08 3.95
C PHE A 8 -4.25 0.01 2.87
N ILE A 9 -5.53 0.16 3.26
CA ILE A 9 -6.65 0.35 2.32
C ILE A 9 -6.46 1.65 1.51
N VAL A 10 -6.07 2.74 2.15
CA VAL A 10 -5.78 4.00 1.46
C VAL A 10 -4.66 3.83 0.44
N ILE A 11 -3.57 3.14 0.81
CA ILE A 11 -2.46 2.81 -0.11
C ILE A 11 -2.99 2.01 -1.31
N LEU A 12 -3.78 0.96 -1.09
CA LEU A 12 -4.38 0.16 -2.17
C LEU A 12 -5.22 0.99 -3.13
N ILE A 13 -6.11 1.85 -2.60
CA ILE A 13 -6.99 2.70 -3.40
C ILE A 13 -6.15 3.69 -4.23
N VAL A 14 -5.20 4.37 -3.58
CA VAL A 14 -4.34 5.34 -4.26
C VAL A 14 -3.53 4.66 -5.35
N LEU A 15 -2.87 3.52 -5.08
CA LEU A 15 -2.11 2.80 -6.10
C LEU A 15 -3.00 2.34 -7.26
N THR A 16 -4.19 1.81 -6.96
CA THR A 16 -5.11 1.33 -8.00
C THR A 16 -5.49 2.48 -8.94
N ILE A 17 -5.87 3.62 -8.38
CA ILE A 17 -6.28 4.79 -9.17
C ILE A 17 -5.09 5.36 -9.95
N THR A 18 -3.91 5.51 -9.33
CA THR A 18 -2.77 6.15 -10.01
C THR A 18 -2.14 5.25 -11.07
N MET A 19 -2.03 3.95 -10.81
CA MET A 19 -1.38 3.00 -11.73
C MET A 19 -2.31 2.54 -12.86
N HIS A 20 -3.61 2.47 -12.62
CA HIS A 20 -4.60 2.01 -13.60
C HIS A 20 -5.58 3.10 -14.02
N TYR A 21 -5.19 4.37 -13.90
CA TYR A 21 -6.07 5.50 -14.20
C TYR A 21 -6.72 5.40 -15.59
N LYS A 22 -5.92 5.09 -16.62
CA LYS A 22 -6.41 5.01 -18.00
C LYS A 22 -7.36 3.83 -18.20
N GLU A 23 -7.01 2.67 -17.66
CA GLU A 23 -7.81 1.45 -17.73
C GLU A 23 -9.13 1.61 -16.97
N PHE A 24 -9.08 2.29 -15.83
CA PHE A 24 -10.24 2.55 -14.98
C PHE A 24 -11.23 3.52 -15.65
N ILE A 25 -10.75 4.59 -16.30
CA ILE A 25 -11.61 5.56 -16.97
C ILE A 25 -12.12 5.06 -18.32
N ASN A 26 -11.24 4.48 -19.14
CA ASN A 26 -11.58 4.16 -20.52
C ASN A 26 -12.15 2.74 -20.69
N TYR A 27 -11.79 1.80 -19.81
CA TYR A 27 -12.12 0.38 -19.97
C TYR A 27 -12.47 -0.34 -18.64
N PRO A 28 -13.33 0.22 -17.78
CA PRO A 28 -13.55 -0.29 -16.41
C PRO A 28 -14.00 -1.76 -16.36
N LEU A 29 -14.94 -2.14 -17.22
CA LEU A 29 -15.46 -3.51 -17.26
C LEU A 29 -14.40 -4.51 -17.77
N THR A 30 -13.63 -4.12 -18.79
CA THR A 30 -12.56 -4.94 -19.34
C THR A 30 -11.43 -5.11 -18.34
N HIS A 31 -11.08 -4.04 -17.60
CA HIS A 31 -10.07 -4.07 -16.56
C HIS A 31 -10.44 -5.07 -15.45
N ILE A 32 -11.69 -5.05 -14.97
CA ILE A 32 -12.18 -6.01 -13.96
C ILE A 32 -12.18 -7.44 -14.51
N LYS A 33 -12.68 -7.65 -15.73
CA LYS A 33 -12.72 -8.99 -16.35
C LYS A 33 -11.33 -9.59 -16.55
N ASN A 34 -10.34 -8.76 -16.83
CA ASN A 34 -8.97 -9.19 -17.04
C ASN A 34 -8.19 -9.35 -15.74
N PHE A 35 -8.72 -8.91 -14.59
CA PHE A 35 -8.03 -8.99 -13.29
C PHE A 35 -7.53 -10.41 -12.93
N PRO A 36 -8.30 -11.50 -13.13
CA PRO A 36 -7.81 -12.84 -12.85
C PRO A 36 -6.60 -13.27 -13.70
N ASN A 37 -6.43 -12.65 -14.87
CA ASN A 37 -5.35 -12.93 -15.80
C ASN A 37 -4.26 -11.83 -15.77
N SER A 38 -4.44 -10.78 -14.97
CA SER A 38 -3.47 -9.69 -14.91
C SER A 38 -2.33 -10.07 -13.97
N SER A 39 -1.11 -9.90 -14.48
CA SER A 39 0.12 -10.14 -13.74
C SER A 39 1.02 -8.95 -13.97
N ALA A 40 1.61 -8.44 -12.89
CA ALA A 40 2.63 -7.43 -12.95
C ALA A 40 3.88 -8.00 -12.27
N TYR A 41 5.01 -7.98 -12.98
CA TYR A 41 6.30 -8.47 -12.49
C TYR A 41 6.27 -9.93 -11.96
N GLY A 42 5.35 -10.77 -12.47
CA GLY A 42 5.23 -12.17 -12.08
C GLY A 42 4.40 -12.44 -10.83
N PHE A 43 3.77 -11.42 -10.23
CA PHE A 43 2.98 -11.60 -8.99
C PHE A 43 1.54 -12.09 -9.21
N GLY A 44 1.10 -12.29 -10.46
CA GLY A 44 -0.25 -12.78 -10.78
C GLY A 44 -1.34 -11.90 -10.18
N ILE A 45 -2.48 -12.48 -9.81
CA ILE A 45 -3.64 -11.76 -9.23
C ILE A 45 -3.34 -11.03 -7.91
N PHE A 46 -2.24 -11.40 -7.24
CA PHE A 46 -1.86 -10.84 -5.94
C PHE A 46 -1.02 -9.57 -6.07
N HIS A 47 -0.64 -9.15 -7.28
CA HIS A 47 0.17 -7.96 -7.50
C HIS A 47 -0.33 -6.70 -6.75
N PRO A 48 -1.64 -6.40 -6.60
CA PRO A 48 -2.07 -5.21 -5.87
C PRO A 48 -1.70 -5.29 -4.39
N LEU A 49 -1.85 -6.46 -3.78
CA LEU A 49 -1.50 -6.69 -2.37
C LEU A 49 0.01 -6.65 -2.15
N VAL A 50 0.78 -7.20 -3.09
CA VAL A 50 2.25 -7.17 -3.03
C VAL A 50 2.75 -5.72 -3.09
N PHE A 51 2.31 -4.94 -4.07
CA PHE A 51 2.74 -3.54 -4.20
C PHE A 51 2.28 -2.66 -3.03
N ALA A 52 1.03 -2.82 -2.58
CA ALA A 52 0.55 -2.11 -1.40
C ALA A 52 1.37 -2.46 -0.15
N SER A 53 1.78 -3.73 0.01
CA SER A 53 2.63 -4.17 1.12
C SER A 53 4.03 -3.55 1.08
N ILE A 54 4.66 -3.50 -0.10
CA ILE A 54 5.95 -2.85 -0.28
C ILE A 54 5.87 -1.37 0.14
N ILE A 55 4.88 -0.64 -0.38
CA ILE A 55 4.69 0.78 -0.06
C ILE A 55 4.37 0.98 1.42
N TYR A 56 3.53 0.12 2.00
CA TYR A 56 3.22 0.16 3.42
C TYR A 56 4.47 -0.05 4.28
N ILE A 57 5.35 -1.01 3.94
CA ILE A 57 6.61 -1.24 4.65
C ILE A 57 7.50 -0.01 4.56
N VAL A 58 7.71 0.53 3.35
CA VAL A 58 8.53 1.73 3.11
C VAL A 58 8.03 2.91 3.95
N LEU A 59 6.71 3.16 3.97
CA LEU A 59 6.11 4.23 4.79
C LEU A 59 6.11 3.94 6.30
N SER A 60 6.28 2.68 6.70
CA SER A 60 6.34 2.28 8.11
C SER A 60 7.72 2.48 8.72
N ILE A 61 8.79 2.42 7.91
CA ILE A 61 10.18 2.67 8.35
C ILE A 61 10.32 4.02 9.08
N PRO A 62 9.97 5.19 8.49
CA PRO A 62 10.14 6.47 9.18
C PRO A 62 9.28 6.56 10.45
N ARG A 63 8.09 5.96 10.44
CA ARG A 63 7.21 5.92 11.62
C ARG A 63 7.85 5.12 12.76
N LEU A 64 8.48 3.99 12.44
CA LEU A 64 9.20 3.16 13.39
C LEU A 64 10.40 3.91 13.96
N VAL A 65 11.19 4.54 13.09
CA VAL A 65 12.37 5.35 13.48
C VAL A 65 11.97 6.47 14.44
N ILE A 66 10.97 7.28 14.10
CA ILE A 66 10.47 8.37 14.96
C ILE A 66 10.00 7.84 16.32
N LYS A 67 9.30 6.70 16.34
CA LYS A 67 8.81 6.07 17.57
C LYS A 67 9.97 5.64 18.48
N LEU A 68 11.04 5.06 17.91
CA LEU A 68 12.22 4.65 18.67
C LEU A 68 12.93 5.85 19.31
N PHE A 69 13.12 6.95 18.57
CA PHE A 69 13.75 8.16 19.10
C PHE A 69 12.90 8.85 20.19
N LYS A 70 11.57 8.93 20.01
CA LYS A 70 10.69 9.50 21.05
C LYS A 70 10.71 8.69 22.35
N ARG A 71 10.77 7.36 22.26
CA ARG A 71 10.85 6.48 23.44
C ARG A 71 12.11 6.74 24.26
N LYS A 72 13.27 6.84 23.58
CA LYS A 72 14.56 7.10 24.23
C LYS A 72 14.59 8.45 24.97
N ASN A 73 13.96 9.48 24.42
CA ASN A 73 13.91 10.80 25.07
C ASN A 73 13.04 10.80 26.34
N HIS A 74 11.96 10.01 26.37
CA HIS A 74 11.12 9.87 27.56
C HIS A 74 11.84 9.14 28.71
N GLU A 75 12.65 8.14 28.39
CA GLU A 75 13.41 7.35 29.36
C GLU A 75 14.60 8.13 29.96
N LYS A 76 15.10 9.15 29.25
CA LYS A 76 16.19 10.04 29.71
C LYS A 76 15.70 11.23 30.55
N SER A 77 14.39 11.47 30.61
CA SER A 77 13.75 12.60 31.30
C SER A 77 13.13 12.20 32.65
N ASN A 78 13.12 10.91 32.99
CA ASN A 78 12.73 10.36 34.29
C ASN A 78 13.98 9.92 35.04
#